data_AF-A0A0D2U2W5-F1
#
_entry.id   AF-A0A0D2U2W5-F1
#
_cell.length_a   1.000
_cell.length_b   1.000
_cell.length_c   1.000
_cell.angle_alpha   90.00
_cell.angle_beta   90.00
_cell.angle_gamma   90.00
#
_symmetry.space_group_name_H-M   'P 1'
#
loop_
_entity.id
_entity.type
_entity.pdbx_description
1 polymer ?
#
loop_
_entity_poly.entity_id
_entity_poly.type
_entity_poly.pdbx_seq_one_letter_code
_entity_poly.pdbx_strand_id
1 'polypeptide(L)'
;MKSALRNAYYFTLSRYSLNPNPSLLHIVPFISTFPSLPSVLSRNHPFRSPLCATLMTGGDSDSPQTSPSLEKQFEKFRVQLEDSGSLRERIRAVVLEIESATRLMQASLLLVHQSKPIPEVLQKANSQINVLKDLYNKLAEVVRECPGQYYRYHGDWRSETQMVVSLLAFMHWLETGNLLMHTEAEEKLGLNNSDFALDLEDYLVGVCFMSNEMV
;
A
#
# COMPACT_ATOMS: atom_id res chain seq x y z
N MET A 1 -25.68 -37.84 -12.25
CA MET A 1 -25.78 -36.46 -12.77
C MET A 1 -24.92 -35.58 -11.87
N LYS A 2 -23.68 -35.25 -12.30
CA LYS A 2 -23.21 -33.90 -12.74
C LYS A 2 -23.32 -32.86 -11.60
N SER A 3 -22.27 -32.67 -10.79
CA SER A 3 -21.11 -31.75 -10.96
C SER A 3 -21.49 -30.28 -11.22
N ALA A 4 -21.04 -29.37 -10.35
CA ALA A 4 -20.50 -28.06 -10.74
C ALA A 4 -19.76 -27.37 -9.58
N LEU A 5 -18.45 -27.23 -9.76
CA LEU A 5 -17.54 -26.28 -9.10
C LEU A 5 -17.95 -24.82 -9.41
N ARG A 6 -17.64 -23.88 -8.51
CA ARG A 6 -17.28 -22.46 -8.81
C ARG A 6 -16.63 -21.84 -7.57
N ASN A 7 -15.29 -21.74 -7.54
CA ASN A 7 -14.52 -20.54 -7.88
C ASN A 7 -15.10 -19.24 -7.30
N ALA A 8 -14.59 -18.82 -6.14
CA ALA A 8 -14.71 -17.47 -5.64
C ALA A 8 -13.63 -16.61 -6.33
N TYR A 9 -14.07 -15.66 -7.15
CA TYR A 9 -13.21 -14.65 -7.76
C TYR A 9 -12.94 -13.55 -6.74
N TYR A 10 -11.66 -13.26 -6.50
CA TYR A 10 -11.20 -12.04 -5.84
C TYR A 10 -11.58 -10.84 -6.71
N PHE A 11 -12.48 -9.99 -6.24
CA PHE A 11 -12.77 -8.69 -6.85
C PHE A 11 -12.13 -7.60 -5.98
N THR A 12 -10.92 -7.17 -6.37
CA THR A 12 -10.36 -5.88 -5.99
C THR A 12 -11.15 -4.80 -6.72
N LEU A 13 -12.03 -4.09 -6.02
CA LEU A 13 -12.83 -3.01 -6.61
C LEU A 13 -12.13 -1.66 -6.35
N SER A 14 -11.22 -1.29 -7.25
CA SER A 14 -10.77 0.09 -7.39
C SER A 14 -11.95 0.94 -7.87
N ARG A 15 -12.52 1.78 -6.99
CA ARG A 15 -13.51 2.80 -7.37
C ARG A 15 -12.91 4.19 -7.21
N TYR A 16 -12.27 4.67 -8.27
CA TYR A 16 -12.24 6.09 -8.60
C TYR A 16 -12.57 6.24 -10.08
N SER A 17 -13.85 6.47 -10.39
CA SER A 17 -14.25 7.08 -11.65
C SER A 17 -15.52 7.89 -11.43
N LEU A 18 -15.40 9.22 -11.47
CA LEU A 18 -16.52 10.12 -11.70
C LEU A 18 -16.09 11.12 -12.77
N ASN A 19 -16.64 10.96 -13.95
CA ASN A 19 -16.67 11.96 -15.00
C ASN A 19 -18.12 12.08 -15.49
N PRO A 20 -18.72 13.28 -15.49
CA PRO A 20 -19.83 13.59 -16.37
C PRO A 20 -19.46 14.69 -17.39
N ASN A 21 -19.59 14.35 -18.67
CA ASN A 21 -19.46 15.19 -19.90
C ASN A 21 -20.66 16.18 -20.04
N PRO A 22 -20.81 17.07 -21.07
CA PRO A 22 -19.88 17.56 -22.13
C PRO A 22 -19.95 19.10 -22.48
N SER A 23 -19.03 19.56 -23.37
CA SER A 23 -19.12 20.71 -24.35
C SER A 23 -19.18 22.18 -23.86
N LEU A 24 -18.56 23.24 -24.45
CA LEU A 24 -17.78 23.50 -25.69
C LEU A 24 -17.25 24.99 -25.72
N LEU A 25 -16.21 25.26 -26.54
CA LEU A 25 -15.71 26.56 -27.13
C LEU A 25 -14.88 27.53 -26.23
N HIS A 26 -13.79 28.21 -26.62
CA HIS A 26 -12.86 28.25 -27.79
C HIS A 26 -11.74 29.30 -27.53
N ILE A 27 -10.47 28.97 -27.89
CA ILE A 27 -9.42 29.77 -28.60
C ILE A 27 -8.85 31.04 -27.87
N VAL A 28 -7.53 31.27 -27.69
CA VAL A 28 -6.48 31.75 -28.64
C VAL A 28 -5.04 31.49 -28.06
N PRO A 29 -3.97 31.32 -28.87
CA PRO A 29 -2.65 30.81 -28.47
C PRO A 29 -1.52 31.87 -28.43
N PHE A 30 -0.37 31.59 -27.77
CA PHE A 30 0.97 32.06 -28.21
C PHE A 30 2.18 31.34 -27.52
N ILE A 31 2.88 30.53 -28.34
CA ILE A 31 4.35 30.36 -28.54
C ILE A 31 5.35 30.20 -27.36
N SER A 32 6.02 29.04 -27.32
CA SER A 32 7.51 28.85 -27.28
C SER A 32 7.85 27.40 -27.70
N THR A 33 8.34 27.10 -28.92
CA THR A 33 9.76 26.94 -29.40
C THR A 33 10.65 26.15 -28.42
N PHE A 34 11.27 24.98 -28.70
CA PHE A 34 11.98 24.38 -29.85
C PHE A 34 12.06 22.82 -29.69
N PRO A 35 12.84 22.03 -30.49
CA PRO A 35 12.62 21.60 -31.86
C PRO A 35 12.57 20.05 -32.02
N SER A 36 11.84 19.56 -33.03
CA SER A 36 11.80 18.16 -33.45
C SER A 36 12.91 17.83 -34.48
N LEU A 37 13.56 16.68 -34.30
CA LEU A 37 14.54 16.09 -35.22
C LEU A 37 13.81 15.12 -36.19
N PRO A 38 14.26 14.94 -37.45
CA PRO A 38 13.42 14.42 -38.52
C PRO A 38 13.31 12.90 -38.55
N SER A 39 12.17 12.46 -39.07
CA SER A 39 11.83 11.08 -39.43
C SER A 39 12.75 10.54 -40.52
N VAL A 40 13.52 9.51 -40.18
CA VAL A 40 14.24 8.69 -41.16
C VAL A 40 13.40 7.48 -41.54
N LEU A 41 12.98 7.50 -42.80
CA LEU A 41 12.40 6.39 -43.54
C LEU A 41 13.44 5.24 -43.62
N SER A 42 13.18 4.08 -43.02
CA SER A 42 14.00 2.89 -43.23
C SER A 42 13.15 1.63 -43.42
N ARG A 43 12.81 1.43 -44.70
CA ARG A 43 12.84 0.18 -45.46
C ARG A 43 12.77 -1.14 -44.66
N ASN A 44 11.60 -1.76 -44.69
CA ASN A 44 11.41 -3.18 -44.33
C ASN A 44 12.34 -4.07 -45.17
N HIS A 45 13.28 -4.73 -44.52
CA HIS A 45 13.95 -5.92 -45.03
C HIS A 45 13.75 -7.08 -44.05
N PRO A 46 13.42 -8.28 -44.55
CA PRO A 46 13.24 -9.44 -43.69
C PRO A 46 14.61 -9.83 -43.16
N PHE A 47 14.77 -9.86 -41.84
CA PHE A 47 15.95 -10.48 -41.23
C PHE A 47 15.92 -11.98 -41.50
N ARG A 48 16.64 -12.32 -42.56
CA ARG A 48 17.00 -13.66 -43.00
C ARG A 48 17.92 -14.24 -41.93
N SER A 49 17.38 -15.17 -41.14
CA SER A 49 18.17 -16.08 -40.30
C SER A 49 19.10 -16.92 -41.18
N PRO A 50 20.42 -16.98 -40.92
CA PRO A 50 21.27 -17.96 -41.56
C PRO A 50 21.60 -19.11 -40.59
N LEU A 51 20.98 -20.25 -40.88
CA LEU A 51 21.59 -21.58 -41.04
C LEU A 51 22.34 -22.17 -39.82
N CYS A 52 21.75 -23.18 -39.19
CA CYS A 52 21.95 -24.63 -39.45
C CYS A 52 23.27 -25.19 -38.89
N ALA A 53 23.15 -26.04 -37.86
CA ALA A 53 24.03 -27.19 -37.67
C ALA A 53 23.27 -28.33 -36.94
N THR A 54 22.82 -29.29 -37.75
CA THR A 54 22.95 -30.73 -37.50
C THR A 54 22.34 -31.32 -36.22
N LEU A 55 21.20 -32.00 -36.35
CA LEU A 55 20.85 -33.13 -35.47
C LEU A 55 21.88 -34.24 -35.71
N MET A 56 22.82 -34.39 -34.77
CA MET A 56 23.56 -35.63 -34.58
C MET A 56 23.13 -36.22 -33.25
N THR A 57 22.48 -37.38 -33.32
CA THR A 57 22.30 -38.30 -32.22
C THR A 57 23.69 -38.77 -31.77
N GLY A 58 24.13 -38.34 -30.59
CA GLY A 58 25.37 -38.79 -29.97
C GLY A 58 25.38 -38.31 -28.53
N GLY A 59 25.36 -39.26 -27.59
CA GLY A 59 25.41 -38.97 -26.17
C GLY A 59 26.69 -38.20 -25.82
N ASP A 60 26.54 -37.19 -24.98
CA ASP A 60 27.17 -37.18 -23.67
C ASP A 60 26.44 -36.14 -22.80
N SER A 61 26.18 -36.54 -21.57
CA SER A 61 25.39 -35.79 -20.59
C SER A 61 26.24 -34.69 -19.97
N ASP A 62 26.55 -33.64 -20.71
CA ASP A 62 27.16 -32.44 -20.12
C ASP A 62 26.05 -31.53 -19.59
N SER A 63 25.66 -31.79 -18.33
CA SER A 63 24.92 -30.80 -17.56
C SER A 63 25.73 -29.49 -17.54
N PRO A 64 25.10 -28.31 -17.69
CA PRO A 64 25.82 -27.06 -17.48
C PRO A 64 26.42 -27.08 -16.07
N GLN A 65 27.75 -27.21 -15.98
CA GLN A 65 28.46 -27.24 -14.70
C GLN A 65 28.42 -25.85 -14.07
N THR A 66 27.34 -25.53 -13.37
CA THR A 66 27.28 -24.35 -12.51
C THR A 66 28.36 -24.50 -11.44
N SER A 67 29.27 -23.51 -11.38
CA SER A 67 30.31 -23.56 -10.36
C SER A 67 29.67 -23.62 -8.96
N PRO A 68 30.17 -24.44 -8.03
CA PRO A 68 29.57 -24.60 -6.69
C PRO A 68 29.52 -23.29 -5.89
N SER A 69 30.35 -22.31 -6.26
CA SER A 69 30.32 -20.95 -5.73
C SER A 69 29.05 -20.19 -6.15
N LEU A 70 28.61 -20.30 -7.41
CA LEU A 70 27.39 -19.66 -7.89
C LEU A 70 26.15 -20.31 -7.28
N GLU A 71 26.12 -21.64 -7.18
CA GLU A 71 25.01 -22.36 -6.56
C GLU A 71 24.78 -21.89 -5.11
N LYS A 72 25.88 -21.75 -4.34
CA LYS A 72 25.83 -21.22 -2.98
C LYS A 72 25.33 -19.77 -2.91
N GLN A 73 25.66 -18.93 -3.89
CA GLN A 73 25.16 -17.56 -3.95
C GLN A 73 23.66 -17.52 -4.20
N PHE A 74 23.17 -18.30 -5.18
CA PHE A 74 21.73 -18.39 -5.46
C PHE A 74 20.95 -18.94 -4.28
N GLU A 75 21.47 -19.96 -3.60
CA GLU A 75 20.81 -20.49 -2.41
C GLU A 75 20.73 -19.45 -1.29
N LYS A 76 21.80 -18.67 -1.06
CA LYS A 76 21.76 -17.54 -0.12
C LYS A 76 20.69 -16.51 -0.51
N PHE A 77 20.61 -16.13 -1.78
CA PHE A 77 19.57 -15.20 -2.25
C PHE A 77 18.17 -15.77 -2.10
N ARG A 78 17.99 -17.07 -2.35
CA ARG A 78 16.70 -17.77 -2.21
C ARG A 78 16.20 -17.69 -0.77
N VAL A 79 17.06 -18.00 0.20
CA VAL A 79 16.73 -17.89 1.63
C VAL A 79 16.38 -16.45 2.01
N GLN A 80 17.17 -15.46 1.57
CA GLN A 80 16.88 -14.05 1.85
C GLN A 80 15.52 -13.59 1.28
N LEU A 81 15.14 -14.07 0.09
CA LEU A 81 13.84 -13.78 -0.50
C LEU A 81 12.71 -14.43 0.29
N GLU A 82 12.87 -15.68 0.69
CA GLU A 82 11.90 -16.42 1.51
C GLU A 82 11.67 -15.73 2.86
N ASP A 83 12.74 -15.33 3.55
CA ASP A 83 12.67 -14.59 4.81
C ASP A 83 11.94 -13.24 4.64
N SER A 84 12.27 -12.50 3.57
CA SER A 84 11.62 -11.22 3.26
C SER A 84 10.14 -11.36 2.89
N GLY A 85 9.78 -12.46 2.22
CA GLY A 85 8.40 -12.81 1.88
C GLY A 85 7.60 -13.16 3.14
N SER A 86 8.17 -13.99 4.00
CA SER A 86 7.59 -14.36 5.29
C SER A 86 7.35 -13.14 6.19
N LEU A 87 8.32 -12.22 6.25
CA LEU A 87 8.16 -10.96 6.99
C LEU A 87 7.01 -10.12 6.45
N ARG A 88 6.92 -9.96 5.13
CA ARG A 88 5.84 -9.18 4.51
C ARG A 88 4.46 -9.80 4.77
N GLU A 89 4.37 -11.12 4.81
CA GLU A 89 3.13 -11.80 5.16
C GLU A 89 2.72 -11.51 6.62
N ARG A 90 3.66 -11.56 7.57
CA ARG A 90 3.38 -11.18 8.97
C ARG A 90 2.94 -9.72 9.10
N ILE A 91 3.60 -8.80 8.38
CA ILE A 91 3.21 -7.39 8.34
C ILE A 91 1.76 -7.25 7.85
N ARG A 92 1.43 -7.89 6.73
CA ARG A 92 0.06 -7.85 6.16
C ARG A 92 -0.98 -8.42 7.10
N ALA A 93 -0.66 -9.49 7.82
CA ALA A 93 -1.58 -10.05 8.81
C ALA A 93 -1.94 -9.00 9.89
N VAL A 94 -0.95 -8.28 10.42
CA VAL A 94 -1.20 -7.19 11.39
C VAL A 94 -1.96 -6.02 10.75
N VAL A 95 -1.61 -5.64 9.52
CA VAL A 95 -2.30 -4.56 8.79
C VAL A 95 -3.78 -4.89 8.55
N LEU A 96 -4.13 -6.14 8.25
CA LEU A 96 -5.53 -6.57 8.12
C LEU A 96 -6.30 -6.46 9.44
N GLU A 97 -5.65 -6.73 10.58
CA GLU A 97 -6.22 -6.49 11.90
C GLU A 97 -6.43 -4.99 12.16
N ILE A 98 -5.47 -4.14 11.77
CA ILE A 98 -5.57 -2.67 11.84
C ILE A 98 -6.75 -2.19 11.00
N GLU A 99 -6.83 -2.58 9.72
CA GLU A 99 -7.92 -2.22 8.82
C GLU A 99 -9.29 -2.61 9.42
N SER A 100 -9.38 -3.78 10.06
CA SER A 100 -10.60 -4.21 10.74
C SER A 100 -11.01 -3.27 11.89
N ALA A 101 -10.07 -2.92 12.78
CA ALA A 101 -10.31 -1.99 13.87
C ALA A 101 -10.66 -0.58 13.34
N THR A 102 -9.96 -0.13 12.30
CA THR A 102 -10.21 1.14 11.59
C THR A 102 -11.64 1.19 11.06
N ARG A 103 -12.13 0.14 10.40
CA ARG A 103 -13.52 0.08 9.90
C ARG A 103 -14.56 0.13 11.02
N LEU A 104 -14.30 -0.49 12.17
CA LEU A 104 -15.19 -0.42 13.33
C LEU A 104 -15.22 1.00 13.94
N MET A 105 -14.07 1.65 14.00
CA MET A 105 -13.96 3.04 14.44
C MET A 105 -14.70 3.98 13.49
N GLN A 106 -14.49 3.83 12.18
CA GLN A 106 -15.16 4.61 11.15
C GLN A 106 -16.69 4.45 11.22
N ALA A 107 -17.18 3.20 11.29
CA ALA A 107 -18.61 2.92 11.39
C ALA A 107 -19.23 3.55 12.64
N SER A 108 -18.47 3.66 13.73
CA SER A 108 -18.91 4.35 14.94
C SER A 108 -18.96 5.86 14.73
N LEU A 109 -17.88 6.46 14.23
CA LEU A 109 -17.75 7.91 14.04
C LEU A 109 -18.78 8.46 13.04
N LEU A 110 -19.05 7.74 11.96
CA LEU A 110 -20.03 8.13 10.92
C LEU A 110 -21.47 8.25 11.43
N LEU A 111 -21.78 7.70 12.61
CA LEU A 111 -23.09 7.89 13.24
C LEU A 111 -23.38 9.36 13.58
N VAL A 112 -22.37 10.22 13.64
CA VAL A 112 -22.54 11.67 13.84
C VAL A 112 -23.42 12.28 12.74
N HIS A 113 -23.31 11.80 11.50
CA HIS A 113 -24.14 12.27 10.38
C HIS A 113 -25.60 11.80 10.47
N GLN A 114 -25.89 10.84 11.36
CA GLN A 114 -27.23 10.33 11.62
C GLN A 114 -27.90 11.02 12.82
N SER A 115 -27.42 12.21 13.20
CA SER A 115 -27.92 12.98 14.36
C SER A 115 -27.80 12.25 15.70
N LYS A 116 -26.85 11.31 15.83
CA LYS A 116 -26.55 10.67 17.11
C LYS A 116 -25.79 11.65 18.02
N PRO A 117 -26.02 11.61 19.34
CA PRO A 117 -25.26 12.44 20.27
C PRO A 117 -23.77 12.12 20.22
N ILE A 118 -22.95 13.16 20.08
CA ILE A 118 -21.48 13.05 20.02
C ILE A 118 -20.90 12.18 21.15
N PRO A 119 -21.33 12.30 22.43
CA PRO A 119 -20.78 11.46 23.50
C PRO A 119 -20.98 9.95 23.28
N GLU A 120 -22.11 9.53 22.71
CA GLU A 120 -22.39 8.12 22.41
C GLU A 120 -21.47 7.61 21.28
N VAL A 121 -21.27 8.44 20.26
CA VAL A 121 -20.42 8.16 19.11
C VAL A 121 -18.95 7.99 19.55
N LEU A 122 -18.46 8.95 20.33
CA LEU A 122 -17.09 8.96 20.84
C LEU A 122 -16.81 7.80 21.78
N GLN A 123 -17.76 7.40 22.63
CA GLN A 123 -17.58 6.24 23.52
C GLN A 123 -17.27 4.96 22.74
N LYS A 124 -18.00 4.72 21.63
CA LYS A 124 -17.77 3.55 20.78
C LYS A 124 -16.43 3.63 20.04
N ALA A 125 -16.10 4.79 19.48
CA ALA A 125 -14.82 5.01 18.78
C ALA A 125 -13.62 4.86 19.73
N ASN A 126 -13.70 5.41 20.95
CA ASN A 126 -12.64 5.33 21.96
C ASN A 126 -12.28 3.88 22.32
N SER A 127 -13.22 2.92 22.22
CA SER A 127 -12.94 1.51 22.46
C SER A 127 -11.92 0.91 21.47
N GLN A 128 -11.81 1.47 20.27
CA GLN A 128 -10.88 0.99 19.23
C GLN A 128 -9.47 1.56 19.39
N ILE A 129 -9.27 2.64 20.15
CA ILE A 129 -7.94 3.27 20.31
C ILE A 129 -6.96 2.29 20.95
N ASN A 130 -7.36 1.62 22.03
CA ASN A 130 -6.48 0.65 22.71
C ASN A 130 -6.16 -0.54 21.80
N VAL A 131 -7.13 -0.99 21.00
CA VAL A 131 -6.93 -2.07 20.03
C VAL A 131 -5.90 -1.64 18.97
N LEU A 132 -6.06 -0.44 18.41
CA LEU A 132 -5.12 0.12 17.44
C LEU A 132 -3.72 0.24 18.04
N LYS A 133 -3.60 0.77 19.26
CA LYS A 133 -2.33 0.86 19.99
C LYS A 133 -1.63 -0.49 20.12
N ASP A 134 -2.35 -1.54 20.51
CA ASP A 134 -1.79 -2.88 20.63
C ASP A 134 -1.34 -3.44 19.26
N LEU A 135 -2.11 -3.15 18.20
CA LEU A 135 -1.77 -3.57 16.84
C LEU A 135 -0.56 -2.83 16.26
N TYR A 136 -0.42 -1.54 16.51
CA TYR A 136 0.78 -0.78 16.12
C TYR A 136 2.01 -1.25 16.89
N ASN A 137 1.88 -1.57 18.18
CA ASN A 137 2.96 -2.21 18.94
C ASN A 137 3.36 -3.56 18.32
N LYS A 138 2.38 -4.41 17.98
CA LYS A 138 2.62 -5.68 17.29
C LYS A 138 3.31 -5.48 15.94
N LEU A 139 2.91 -4.47 15.17
CA LEU A 139 3.55 -4.11 13.90
C LEU A 139 5.00 -3.68 14.12
N ALA A 140 5.26 -2.86 15.15
CA ALA A 140 6.61 -2.42 15.51
C ALA A 140 7.52 -3.60 15.92
N GLU A 141 7.00 -4.58 16.67
CA GLU A 141 7.74 -5.82 17.00
C GLU A 141 8.16 -6.58 15.73
N VAL A 142 7.23 -6.77 14.79
CA VAL A 142 7.50 -7.48 13.53
C VAL A 142 8.54 -6.75 12.69
N VAL A 143 8.45 -5.42 12.60
CA VAL A 143 9.41 -4.60 11.82
C VAL A 143 10.79 -4.58 12.48
N ARG A 144 10.87 -4.64 13.81
CA ARG A 144 12.15 -4.67 14.55
C ARG A 144 12.98 -5.93 14.29
N GLU A 145 12.37 -7.01 13.81
CA GLU A 145 13.12 -8.19 13.34
C GLU A 145 14.09 -7.86 12.18
N CYS A 146 13.90 -6.74 11.48
CA CYS A 146 14.73 -6.28 10.37
C CYS A 146 15.16 -4.81 10.54
N PRO A 147 16.16 -4.53 11.41
CA PRO A 147 16.59 -3.17 11.70
C PRO A 147 17.07 -2.44 10.43
N GLY A 148 16.72 -1.16 10.30
CA GLY A 148 17.09 -0.31 9.17
C GLY A 148 16.27 -0.53 7.89
N GLN A 149 15.25 -1.41 7.91
CA GLN A 149 14.39 -1.69 6.76
C GLN A 149 12.98 -1.10 6.88
N TYR A 150 12.76 -0.16 7.80
CA TYR A 150 11.45 0.49 8.02
C TYR A 150 10.80 0.95 6.69
N TYR A 151 11.50 1.80 5.94
CA TYR A 151 10.98 2.36 4.69
C TYR A 151 10.86 1.34 3.54
N ARG A 152 11.55 0.19 3.62
CA ARG A 152 11.40 -0.89 2.62
C ARG A 152 10.00 -1.52 2.68
N TYR A 153 9.43 -1.61 3.88
CA TYR A 153 8.13 -2.22 4.12
C TYR A 153 7.03 -1.20 4.44
N HIS A 154 7.37 0.07 4.66
CA HIS A 154 6.43 1.14 5.01
C HIS A 154 5.18 1.22 4.14
N GLY A 155 5.33 0.99 2.83
CA GLY A 155 4.21 0.97 1.89
C GLY A 155 3.13 -0.09 2.19
N ASP A 156 3.45 -1.13 2.99
CA ASP A 156 2.49 -2.18 3.35
C ASP A 156 1.47 -1.72 4.41
N TRP A 157 1.77 -0.70 5.23
CA TRP A 157 0.83 -0.17 6.26
C TRP A 157 0.49 1.32 6.11
N ARG A 158 1.19 2.02 5.22
CA ARG A 158 1.01 3.45 4.94
C ARG A 158 -0.46 3.87 4.79
N SER A 159 -1.22 3.21 3.90
CA SER A 159 -2.60 3.60 3.59
C SER A 159 -3.51 3.46 4.81
N GLU A 160 -3.36 2.37 5.57
CA GLU A 160 -4.12 2.16 6.79
C GLU A 160 -3.75 3.16 7.88
N THR A 161 -2.47 3.54 7.95
CA THR A 161 -2.00 4.56 8.90
C THR A 161 -2.61 5.93 8.62
N GLN A 162 -2.65 6.34 7.34
CA GLN A 162 -3.30 7.57 6.92
C GLN A 162 -4.80 7.57 7.26
N MET A 163 -5.49 6.43 7.06
CA MET A 163 -6.90 6.30 7.45
C MET A 163 -7.10 6.35 8.96
N VAL A 164 -6.25 5.69 9.75
CA VAL A 164 -6.30 5.76 11.20
C VAL A 164 -6.10 7.20 11.68
N VAL A 165 -5.11 7.91 11.16
CA VAL A 165 -4.89 9.33 11.52
C VAL A 165 -6.10 10.18 11.17
N SER A 166 -6.69 9.99 9.99
CA SER A 166 -7.91 10.71 9.58
C SER A 166 -9.03 10.58 10.62
N LEU A 167 -9.30 9.35 11.07
CA LEU A 167 -10.34 9.08 12.06
C LEU A 167 -9.99 9.57 13.46
N LEU A 168 -8.72 9.46 13.88
CA LEU A 168 -8.26 10.02 15.16
C LEU A 168 -8.37 11.54 15.18
N ALA A 169 -8.02 12.21 14.07
CA ALA A 169 -8.16 13.64 13.91
C ALA A 169 -9.64 14.05 13.93
N PHE A 170 -10.51 13.32 13.22
CA PHE A 170 -11.96 13.59 13.23
C PHE A 170 -12.55 13.47 14.62
N MET A 171 -12.22 12.39 15.34
CA MET A 171 -12.64 12.17 16.71
C MET A 171 -12.17 13.28 17.65
N HIS A 172 -10.90 13.68 17.56
CA HIS A 172 -10.35 14.77 18.38
C HIS A 172 -11.01 16.12 18.07
N TRP A 173 -11.34 16.38 16.81
CA TRP A 173 -12.08 17.57 16.40
C TRP A 173 -13.50 17.59 16.98
N LEU A 174 -14.21 16.44 16.97
CA LEU A 174 -15.52 16.32 17.61
C LEU A 174 -15.48 16.54 19.13
N GLU A 175 -14.36 16.19 19.78
CA GLU A 175 -14.15 16.34 21.22
C GLU A 175 -13.80 17.77 21.62
N THR A 176 -12.93 18.44 20.86
CA THR A 176 -12.25 19.66 21.30
C THR A 176 -12.49 20.88 20.40
N GLY A 177 -12.90 20.65 19.16
CA GLY A 177 -12.96 21.67 18.09
C GLY A 177 -11.61 22.07 17.51
N ASN A 178 -10.50 21.47 17.98
CA ASN A 178 -9.14 21.77 17.51
C ASN A 178 -8.61 20.67 16.59
N LEU A 179 -7.48 20.95 15.92
CA LEU A 179 -6.76 19.97 15.12
C LEU A 179 -5.86 19.11 16.02
N LEU A 180 -5.92 17.79 15.85
CA LEU A 180 -5.03 16.84 16.53
C LEU A 180 -3.58 17.06 16.10
N MET A 181 -2.68 17.26 17.04
CA MET A 181 -1.25 17.42 16.76
C MET A 181 -0.57 16.07 16.47
N HIS A 182 0.51 16.09 15.67
CA HIS A 182 1.28 14.87 15.33
C HIS A 182 1.72 14.08 16.58
N THR A 183 2.25 14.76 17.60
CA THR A 183 2.68 14.13 18.85
C THR A 183 1.53 13.51 19.65
N GLU A 184 0.33 14.09 19.59
CA GLU A 184 -0.86 13.55 20.24
C GLU A 184 -1.39 12.32 19.48
N ALA A 185 -1.28 12.32 18.15
CA ALA A 185 -1.59 11.15 17.33
C ALA A 185 -0.63 9.98 17.65
N GLU A 186 0.67 10.26 17.78
CA GLU A 186 1.65 9.27 18.23
C GLU A 186 1.32 8.73 19.62
N GLU A 187 0.91 9.59 20.55
CA GLU A 187 0.51 9.17 21.90
C GLU A 187 -0.72 8.26 21.88
N LYS A 188 -1.74 8.60 21.10
CA LYS A 188 -2.94 7.77 20.94
C LYS A 188 -2.62 6.40 20.34
N LEU A 189 -1.63 6.31 19.45
CA LEU A 189 -1.16 5.05 18.86
C LEU A 189 -0.07 4.35 19.69
N GLY A 190 0.46 4.98 20.72
CA GLY A 190 1.52 4.42 21.56
C GLY A 190 2.91 4.40 20.92
N LEU A 191 3.20 5.32 19.99
CA LEU A 191 4.44 5.33 19.19
C LEU A 191 5.54 6.25 19.73
N ASN A 192 5.23 7.12 20.68
CA ASN A 192 6.05 8.21 21.21
C ASN A 192 7.34 7.79 21.95
N ASN A 193 7.55 6.50 22.25
CA ASN A 193 8.83 5.98 22.80
C ASN A 193 9.34 4.76 22.03
N SER A 194 8.91 4.60 20.78
CA SER A 194 9.24 3.46 19.94
C SER A 194 10.24 3.86 18.85
N ASP A 195 11.11 2.93 18.44
CA ASP A 195 11.90 3.07 17.20
C ASP A 195 10.99 3.11 15.95
N PHE A 196 9.73 2.72 16.12
CA PHE A 196 8.66 2.82 15.13
C PHE A 196 7.83 4.07 15.41
N ALA A 197 7.99 5.10 14.56
CA ALA A 197 7.32 6.40 14.70
C ALA A 197 6.19 6.59 13.68
N LEU A 198 5.31 7.55 13.92
CA LEU A 198 4.31 7.97 12.93
C LEU A 198 5.00 8.87 11.89
N ASP A 199 5.05 8.42 10.64
CA ASP A 199 5.65 9.23 9.58
C ASP A 199 4.88 10.55 9.39
N LEU A 200 5.61 11.65 9.25
CA LEU A 200 5.03 12.98 9.13
C LEU A 200 4.15 13.09 7.87
N GLU A 201 4.54 12.45 6.76
CA GLU A 201 3.74 12.47 5.53
C GLU A 201 2.40 11.77 5.74
N ASP A 202 2.40 10.64 6.45
CA ASP A 202 1.18 9.87 6.72
C ASP A 202 0.24 10.63 7.64
N TYR A 203 0.78 11.34 8.63
CA TYR A 203 0.01 12.25 9.45
C TYR A 203 -0.66 13.37 8.63
N LEU A 204 0.12 14.06 7.80
CA LEU A 204 -0.39 15.18 7.00
C LEU A 204 -1.44 14.74 5.98
N VAL A 205 -1.25 13.57 5.36
CA VAL A 205 -2.25 12.98 4.45
C VAL A 205 -3.51 12.57 5.20
N GLY A 206 -3.37 11.95 6.37
CA GLY A 206 -4.51 11.59 7.22
C GLY A 206 -5.35 12.80 7.64
N VAL A 207 -4.70 13.89 8.07
CA VAL A 207 -5.38 15.15 8.38
C VAL A 207 -6.12 15.72 7.16
N CYS A 208 -5.55 15.62 5.95
CA CYS A 208 -6.26 16.02 4.74
C CYS A 208 -7.53 15.18 4.53
N PHE A 209 -7.45 13.85 4.72
CA PHE A 209 -8.59 12.95 4.56
C PHE A 209 -9.73 13.20 5.55
N MET A 210 -9.41 13.68 6.76
CA MET A 210 -10.42 14.06 7.76
C MET A 210 -11.45 15.05 7.19
N SER A 211 -11.02 15.96 6.32
CA SER A 211 -11.88 16.99 5.71
C SER A 211 -13.06 16.39 4.94
N ASN A 212 -12.93 15.17 4.42
CA ASN A 212 -14.01 14.49 3.71
C ASN A 212 -15.18 14.12 4.63
N GLU A 213 -14.91 13.88 5.92
CA GLU A 213 -15.91 13.50 6.92
C GLU A 213 -16.54 14.72 7.61
N MET A 214 -16.05 15.94 7.32
CA MET A 214 -16.58 17.19 7.89
C MET A 214 -17.70 17.82 7.06
N VAL A 215 -17.95 17.31 5.86
CA VAL A 215 -18.94 17.82 4.89
C VAL A 215 -20.28 17.10 5.07
#